data_AF-A0A482XJ21-F1
#
_entry.id   AF-A0A482XJ21-F1
#
_cell.length_a   1.000
_cell.length_b   1.000
_cell.length_c   1.000
_cell.angle_alpha   90.00
_cell.angle_beta   90.00
_cell.angle_gamma   90.00
#
_symmetry.space_group_name_H-M   'P 1'
#
loop_
_entity.id
_entity.type
_entity.pdbx_description
1 polymer ?
#
loop_
_entity_poly.entity_id
_entity_poly.type
_entity_poly.pdbx_seq_one_letter_code
_entity_poly.pdbx_strand_id
1 'polypeptide(L)' 'MLAHADTPLFAAEEAKKALIGLARDLRGLAFAFNTKPSYMMLFDWVYPNYTPILLHAMELWFREPQRSQQSHLQLW' A
#
# COMPACT_ATOMS: atom_id res chain seq x y z
N MET A 1 17.11 -30.52 -6.65
CA MET A 1 16.96 -29.22 -7.34
C MET A 1 15.51 -28.77 -7.29
N LEU A 2 15.05 -28.26 -6.14
CA LEU A 2 13.71 -27.64 -6.00
C LEU A 2 13.77 -26.52 -4.97
N ALA A 3 14.32 -25.37 -5.37
CA ALA A 3 14.30 -24.16 -4.56
C ALA A 3 14.17 -22.96 -5.50
N HIS A 4 13.01 -22.78 -6.13
CA HIS A 4 12.78 -21.60 -6.96
C HIS A 4 11.31 -21.19 -7.19
N ALA A 5 10.32 -21.73 -6.45
CA ALA A 5 8.91 -21.45 -6.75
C ALA A 5 8.19 -20.51 -5.76
N ASP A 6 8.72 -20.27 -4.55
CA ASP A 6 7.94 -19.58 -3.50
C ASP A 6 8.21 -18.06 -3.37
N THR A 7 9.20 -17.52 -4.08
CA THR A 7 9.73 -16.15 -3.85
C THR A 7 8.82 -14.97 -4.24
N PRO A 8 7.91 -15.03 -5.25
CA PRO A 8 7.13 -13.86 -5.66
C PRO A 8 5.80 -13.65 -4.92
N LEU A 9 5.29 -14.64 -4.17
CA LEU A 9 3.97 -14.57 -3.51
C LEU A 9 4.05 -14.10 -2.05
N PHE A 10 5.00 -14.63 -1.27
CA PHE A 10 5.69 -13.85 -0.23
C PHE A 10 6.35 -12.65 -0.94
N ALA A 11 6.93 -11.63 -0.34
CA ALA A 11 7.28 -10.39 -1.05
C ALA A 11 6.07 -9.58 -1.60
N ALA A 12 5.07 -10.16 -2.27
CA ALA A 12 3.86 -9.44 -2.65
C ALA A 12 3.00 -9.08 -1.41
N GLU A 13 2.80 -10.04 -0.49
CA GLU A 13 2.10 -9.78 0.77
C GLU A 13 2.88 -8.85 1.72
N GLU A 14 4.20 -9.00 1.79
CA GLU A 14 5.08 -8.09 2.54
C GLU A 14 5.07 -6.68 1.94
N ALA A 15 5.14 -6.55 0.61
CA ALA A 15 5.06 -5.26 -0.08
C ALA A 15 3.71 -4.59 0.15
N LYS A 16 2.61 -5.36 0.14
CA LYS A 16 1.27 -4.87 0.48
C LYS A 16 1.20 -4.36 1.92
N LYS A 17 1.74 -5.10 2.90
CA LYS A 17 1.81 -4.65 4.30
C LYS A 17 2.64 -3.37 4.45
N ALA A 18 3.79 -3.30 3.78
CA ALA A 18 4.64 -2.12 3.78
C ALA A 18 3.95 -0.90 3.15
N LEU A 19 3.25 -1.10 2.03
CA LEU A 19 2.47 -0.06 1.38
C LEU A 19 1.33 0.46 2.26
N ILE A 20 0.61 -0.44 2.96
CA ILE A 20 -0.42 -0.05 3.92
C ILE A 20 0.20 0.78 5.06
N GLY A 21 1.36 0.37 5.58
CA GLY A 21 2.11 1.15 6.58
C GLY A 21 2.46 2.54 6.07
N LEU A 22 3.07 2.61 4.89
CA LEU A 22 3.43 3.87 4.24
C LEU A 22 2.22 4.78 4.02
N ALA A 23 1.08 4.24 3.56
CA ALA A 23 -0.14 5.02 3.36
C ALA A 23 -0.71 5.57 4.69
N ARG A 24 -0.60 4.82 5.79
CA ARG A 24 -0.99 5.28 7.13
C ARG A 24 -0.08 6.40 7.63
N ASP A 25 1.23 6.28 7.42
CA ASP A 25 2.21 7.30 7.80
C ASP A 25 2.01 8.58 6.98
N LEU A 26 1.80 8.45 5.67
CA LEU A 26 1.46 9.57 4.78
C LEU A 26 0.19 10.28 5.23
N ARG A 27 -0.85 9.53 5.64
CA ARG A 27 -2.06 10.12 6.22
C ARG A 27 -1.73 10.92 7.48
N GLY A 28 -0.95 10.36 8.41
CA GLY A 28 -0.53 11.06 9.63
C GLY A 28 0.28 12.33 9.35
N LEU A 29 1.22 12.26 8.42
CA LEU A 29 2.03 13.41 7.97
C LEU A 29 1.15 14.49 7.35
N ALA A 30 0.20 14.13 6.48
CA ALA A 30 -0.72 15.08 5.87
C ALA A 30 -1.62 15.78 6.92
N PHE A 31 -2.04 15.07 7.99
CA PHE A 31 -2.77 15.69 9.10
C PHE A 31 -1.90 16.61 9.97
N ALA A 32 -0.61 16.29 10.13
CA ALA A 32 0.33 17.12 10.88
C ALA A 32 0.84 18.33 10.08
N PHE A 33 0.89 18.20 8.75
CA PHE A 33 1.36 19.24 7.84
C PHE A 33 0.26 20.27 7.58
N ASN A 34 0.38 21.42 8.23
CA ASN A 34 -0.57 22.54 8.09
C ASN A 34 0.03 23.76 7.39
N THR A 35 1.29 23.69 6.93
CA THR A 35 1.98 24.82 6.28
C THR A 35 2.41 24.48 4.86
N LYS A 36 2.44 25.51 3.99
CA LYS A 36 2.90 25.40 2.60
C LYS A 36 4.29 24.75 2.47
N PRO A 37 5.32 25.09 3.28
CA PRO A 37 6.62 24.42 3.21
C PRO A 37 6.55 22.91 3.45
N SER A 38 5.75 22.46 4.42
CA SER A 38 5.61 21.02 4.71
C SER A 38 5.00 20.24 3.54
N TYR A 39 4.01 20.83 2.85
CA TYR A 39 3.45 20.24 1.64
C TYR A 39 4.45 20.21 0.47
N MET A 40 5.25 21.26 0.30
CA MET A 40 6.29 21.30 -0.75
C MET A 40 7.36 20.23 -0.50
N MET A 41 7.83 20.07 0.75
CA MET A 41 8.80 19.02 1.10
C MET A 41 8.27 17.61 0.80
N LEU A 42 6.98 17.36 1.06
CA LEU A 42 6.36 16.07 0.73
C LEU A 42 6.29 15.86 -0.79
N PHE A 43 5.92 16.89 -1.55
CA PHE A 43 5.84 16.82 -3.00
C PHE A 43 7.20 16.60 -3.65
N ASP A 44 8.23 17.34 -3.23
CA ASP A 44 9.60 17.18 -3.71
C ASP A 44 10.14 15.77 -3.41
N TRP A 45 9.67 15.15 -2.33
CA TRP A 45 10.05 13.79 -1.97
C TRP A 45 9.37 12.73 -2.84
N VAL A 46 8.06 12.85 -3.09
CA VAL A 46 7.27 11.81 -3.76
C VAL A 46 7.25 11.98 -5.29
N TYR A 47 7.29 13.21 -5.78
CA TYR A 47 7.19 13.55 -7.19
C TYR A 47 8.57 13.87 -7.79
N PRO A 48 8.87 13.45 -9.04
CA PRO A 48 8.07 12.59 -9.92
C PRO A 48 8.35 11.09 -9.74
N ASN A 49 9.38 10.73 -8.96
CA ASN A 49 9.99 9.40 -9.03
C ASN A 49 9.16 8.28 -8.37
N TYR A 50 8.46 8.56 -7.27
CA TYR A 50 7.75 7.55 -6.49
C TYR A 50 6.24 7.53 -6.75
N THR A 51 5.71 8.58 -7.37
CA THR A 51 4.29 8.69 -7.73
C THR A 51 3.81 7.55 -8.64
N PRO A 52 4.57 7.12 -9.68
CA PRO A 52 4.17 6.00 -10.53
C PRO A 52 4.08 4.66 -9.79
N ILE A 53 4.96 4.44 -8.81
CA ILE A 53 4.97 3.21 -7.99
C ILE A 53 3.73 3.18 -7.09
N LEU A 54 3.40 4.31 -6.45
CA LEU A 54 2.20 4.43 -5.64
C LEU A 54 0.93 4.21 -6.47
N LEU A 55 0.88 4.77 -7.68
CA LEU A 55 -0.25 4.58 -8.59
C LEU A 55 -0.40 3.12 -9.00
N HIS A 56 0.68 2.47 -9.41
CA HIS A 56 0.66 1.06 -9.81
C HIS A 56 0.23 0.16 -8.65
N ALA A 57 0.70 0.45 -7.45
CA ALA A 57 0.30 -0.24 -6.24
C ALA A 57 -1.21 -0.08 -5.97
N MET A 58 -1.74 1.14 -6.07
CA MET A 58 -3.17 1.38 -5.95
C MET A 58 -3.97 0.59 -7.00
N GLU A 59 -3.56 0.60 -8.27
CA GLU A 59 -4.24 -0.15 -9.34
C GLU A 59 -4.26 -1.66 -9.11
N LEU A 60 -3.16 -2.21 -8.58
CA LEU A 60 -3.00 -3.63 -8.32
C LEU A 60 -3.91 -4.10 -7.17
N TRP A 61 -3.94 -3.35 -6.06
CA TRP A 61 -4.65 -3.75 -4.84
C TRP A 61 -6.04 -3.12 -4.66
N PHE A 62 -6.47 -2.19 -5.51
CA PHE A 62 -7.84 -1.64 -5.48
C PHE A 62 -8.91 -2.71 -5.74
N ARG A 63 -8.56 -3.78 -6.46
CA ARG A 63 -9.48 -4.88 -6.86
C ARG A 63 -9.60 -6.01 -5.85
N GLU A 64 -8.93 -5.97 -4.71
CA GLU A 64 -9.22 -6.89 -3.61
C GLU A 64 -10.25 -6.26 -2.67
N PRO A 65 -11.56 -6.49 -2.89
CA PRO A 65 -12.49 -6.27 -1.80
C PRO A 65 -12.03 -7.18 -0.68
N GLN A 66 -11.83 -6.59 0.50
CA GLN A 66 -11.49 -7.29 1.72
C GLN A 66 -12.30 -8.60 1.77
N ARG A 67 -11.62 -9.75 1.73
CA ARG A 67 -12.23 -11.08 1.91
C ARG A 67 -12.76 -11.22 3.34
N SER A 68 -13.74 -10.41 3.72
CA SER A 68 -14.40 -10.41 5.02
C SER A 68 -15.91 -10.55 4.90
N GLN A 69 -16.39 -11.14 3.80
CA GLN A 69 -17.82 -11.37 3.61
C GLN A 69 -18.12 -12.79 3.11
N GLN A 70 -17.39 -13.80 3.59
CA GLN A 70 -17.82 -15.19 3.35
C GLN A 70 -17.26 -16.17 4.40
N SER A 71 -17.64 -15.99 5.66
CA SER A 71 -17.49 -17.04 6.69
C SER A 71 -18.66 -17.09 7.69
N HIS A 72 -19.75 -16.37 7.43
CA HIS A 72 -20.92 -16.29 8.31
C HIS A 72 -22.20 -16.86 7.67
N LEU A 73 -22.10 -17.94 6.86
CA LEU A 73 -23.27 -18.63 6.28
C LEU A 73 -23.06 -20.16 6.16
N GLN A 74 -22.42 -20.80 7.14
CA GLN A 74 -22.29 -22.27 7.22
C GLN A 74 -22.58 -22.77 8.65
N LEU A 75 -23.68 -22.29 9.25
CA LEU A 75 -24.20 -22.83 10.52
C LEU A 75 -25.73 -23.05 10.46
N TRP A 76 -26.24 -23.37 9.27
CA TRP A 76 -27.49 -24.12 9.10
C TRP A 76 -27.20 -25.26 8.14
#